data_AF-A0A6G7Y5M3-F1
#
_entry.id   AF-A0A6G7Y5M3-F1
#
_cell.length_a   1.000
_cell.length_b   1.000
_cell.length_c   1.000
_cell.angle_alpha   90.00
_cell.angle_beta   90.00
_cell.angle_gamma   90.00
#
_symmetry.space_group_name_H-M   'P 1'
#
loop_
_entity.id
_entity.type
_entity.pdbx_description
1 polymer ?
#
loop_
_entity_poly.entity_id
_entity_poly.type
_entity_poly.pdbx_seq_one_letter_code
_entity_poly.pdbx_strand_id
1 'polypeptide(L)'
;MWSNYDSATNTVPDGPVVIEARRGGDSLVLFHQAEHGYDAVFVGEDDLGEPTELALVAADAEVVCTAGYSFDWEEEKEDWVDADDRVALPDGRTISWEEAKALGFDSFGVDVRTAGGEWRDIGSFELA
;
A
#
# COMPACT_ATOMS: atom_id res chain seq x y z
N MET A 1 3.84 3.80 15.61
CA MET A 1 2.53 4.25 15.12
C MET A 1 2.80 5.33 14.11
N TRP A 2 2.88 4.91 12.85
CA TRP A 2 3.09 5.79 11.71
C TRP A 2 1.71 6.06 11.13
N SER A 3 1.08 7.19 11.46
CA SER A 3 -0.25 7.47 10.94
C SER A 3 -0.26 7.62 9.42
N ASN A 4 -1.31 7.12 8.76
CA ASN A 4 -1.60 7.44 7.36
C ASN A 4 -1.58 8.96 7.15
N TYR A 5 -0.84 9.44 6.16
CA TYR A 5 -0.60 10.87 5.99
C TYR A 5 -0.56 11.26 4.51
N ASP A 6 -1.47 12.16 4.12
CA ASP A 6 -1.40 12.92 2.87
C ASP A 6 -0.58 14.19 3.13
N SER A 7 0.59 14.27 2.50
CA SER A 7 1.52 15.39 2.67
C SER A 7 1.08 16.64 1.92
N ALA A 8 0.28 16.50 0.86
CA ALA A 8 -0.18 17.59 0.03
C ALA A 8 -1.32 18.36 0.70
N THR A 9 -2.21 17.66 1.40
CA THR A 9 -3.28 18.26 2.20
C THR A 9 -2.90 18.47 3.67
N ASN A 10 -1.82 17.83 4.13
CA ASN A 10 -1.41 17.78 5.53
C ASN A 10 -2.54 17.21 6.42
N THR A 11 -3.17 16.12 5.96
CA THR A 11 -4.29 15.45 6.65
C THR A 11 -4.08 13.94 6.75
N VAL A 12 -4.74 13.33 7.74
CA VAL A 12 -4.94 11.88 7.81
C VAL A 12 -6.20 11.55 7.01
N PRO A 13 -6.15 10.67 6.01
CA PRO A 13 -7.33 10.22 5.27
C PRO A 13 -8.34 9.53 6.20
N ASP A 14 -9.64 9.79 5.99
CA ASP A 14 -10.73 9.18 6.76
C ASP A 14 -11.08 7.74 6.28
N GLY A 15 -10.48 7.29 5.18
CA GLY A 15 -10.68 5.97 4.57
C GLY A 15 -9.46 5.51 3.75
N PRO A 16 -9.50 4.36 3.05
CA PRO A 16 -8.38 3.80 2.32
C PRO A 16 -7.95 4.75 1.22
N VAL A 17 -6.68 4.70 0.88
CA VAL A 17 -6.11 5.59 -0.12
C VAL A 17 -5.86 4.88 -1.44
N VAL A 18 -6.16 5.58 -2.54
CA VAL A 18 -5.75 5.17 -3.89
C VAL A 18 -4.83 6.22 -4.48
N ILE A 19 -3.69 5.76 -4.98
CA ILE A 19 -2.67 6.58 -5.64
C ILE A 19 -2.64 6.20 -7.10
N GLU A 20 -2.95 7.17 -7.97
CA GLU A 20 -2.93 7.00 -9.42
C GLU A 20 -1.94 7.94 -10.09
N ALA A 21 -1.15 7.40 -11.02
CA ALA A 21 -0.42 8.20 -12.00
C ALA A 21 -1.31 8.43 -13.23
N ARG A 22 -1.48 9.68 -13.67
CA ARG A 22 -2.29 10.04 -14.85
C ARG A 22 -1.45 10.73 -15.91
N ARG A 23 -1.58 10.31 -17.18
CA ARG A 23 -0.90 10.93 -18.33
C ARG A 23 -1.78 10.92 -19.56
N GLY A 24 -2.15 12.09 -20.05
CA GLY A 24 -2.77 12.22 -21.38
C GLY A 24 -4.09 11.45 -21.58
N GLY A 25 -4.84 11.21 -20.51
CA GLY A 25 -6.07 10.42 -20.52
C GLY A 25 -5.91 8.98 -20.04
N ASP A 26 -4.68 8.48 -19.95
CA ASP A 26 -4.36 7.18 -19.35
C ASP A 26 -4.17 7.34 -17.82
N SER A 27 -4.59 6.32 -17.06
CA SER A 27 -4.31 6.19 -15.63
C SER A 27 -3.64 4.85 -15.31
N LEU A 28 -2.80 4.86 -14.28
CA LEU A 28 -2.16 3.69 -13.69
C LEU A 28 -2.30 3.77 -12.18
N VAL A 29 -2.95 2.79 -11.57
CA VAL A 29 -2.98 2.64 -10.11
C VAL A 29 -1.60 2.21 -9.65
N LEU A 30 -0.98 3.02 -8.78
CA LEU A 30 0.30 2.73 -8.15
C LEU A 30 0.10 1.99 -6.83
N PHE A 31 -0.96 2.33 -6.10
CA PHE A 31 -1.27 1.76 -4.80
C PHE A 31 -2.76 1.89 -4.48
N HIS A 32 -3.34 0.87 -3.88
CA HIS A 32 -4.71 0.82 -3.39
C HIS A 32 -4.69 0.18 -2.00
N GLN A 33 -4.91 0.98 -0.96
CA GLN A 33 -4.74 0.53 0.42
C GLN A 33 -5.64 -0.64 0.81
N ALA A 34 -6.85 -0.72 0.26
CA ALA A 34 -7.74 -1.85 0.52
C ALA A 34 -7.33 -3.16 -0.18
N GLU A 35 -6.48 -3.09 -1.22
CA GLU A 35 -6.12 -4.25 -2.03
C GLU A 35 -4.66 -4.70 -1.83
N HIS A 36 -3.85 -3.89 -1.17
CA HIS A 36 -2.41 -4.11 -1.03
C HIS A 36 -1.91 -3.94 0.41
N GLY A 37 -0.84 -4.64 0.75
CA GLY A 37 -0.21 -4.60 2.07
C GLY A 37 -0.75 -5.68 3.01
N TYR A 38 -0.27 -5.66 4.24
CA TYR A 38 -0.53 -6.69 5.25
C TYR A 38 -2.04 -6.88 5.50
N ASP A 39 -2.79 -5.82 5.79
CA ASP A 39 -4.24 -5.91 6.05
C ASP A 39 -5.02 -6.59 4.92
N ALA A 40 -4.69 -6.28 3.67
CA ALA A 40 -5.33 -6.87 2.49
C ALA A 40 -5.01 -8.37 2.33
N VAL A 41 -3.83 -8.81 2.78
CA VAL A 41 -3.41 -10.21 2.68
C VAL A 41 -3.99 -11.05 3.83
N PHE A 42 -4.07 -10.50 5.05
CA PHE A 42 -4.29 -11.30 6.27
C PHE A 42 -5.57 -10.96 7.05
N VAL A 43 -6.04 -9.72 7.01
CA VAL A 43 -7.13 -9.24 7.88
C VAL A 43 -8.47 -9.19 7.13
N GLY A 44 -8.45 -8.73 5.87
CA GLY A 44 -9.63 -8.63 5.01
C GLY A 44 -10.38 -7.30 5.09
N GLU A 45 -11.31 -7.11 4.14
CA GLU A 45 -11.92 -5.82 3.76
C GLU A 45 -13.02 -5.29 4.70
N ASP A 46 -13.29 -5.93 5.83
CA ASP A 46 -14.45 -5.58 6.65
C ASP A 46 -14.26 -4.20 7.31
N ASP A 47 -14.72 -3.17 6.59
CA ASP A 47 -14.96 -1.77 6.99
C ASP A 47 -13.87 -0.73 6.68
N LEU A 48 -13.16 -0.84 5.54
CA LEU A 48 -12.24 0.22 5.12
C LEU A 48 -12.98 1.51 4.65
N GLY A 49 -14.19 1.41 4.11
CA GLY A 49 -14.95 2.57 3.61
C GLY A 49 -14.57 2.98 2.18
N GLU A 50 -15.10 4.10 1.70
CA GLU A 50 -14.86 4.57 0.32
C GLU A 50 -13.42 5.12 0.17
N PRO A 51 -12.72 4.78 -0.91
CA PRO A 51 -11.37 5.26 -1.12
C PRO A 51 -11.30 6.77 -1.30
N THR A 52 -10.31 7.38 -0.65
CA THR A 52 -9.96 8.79 -0.79
C THR A 52 -8.89 8.93 -1.88
N GLU A 53 -9.17 9.71 -2.93
CA GLU A 53 -8.19 10.11 -3.94
C GLU A 53 -7.23 11.14 -3.32
N LEU A 54 -5.91 10.86 -3.31
CA LEU A 54 -4.91 11.85 -2.87
C LEU A 54 -4.76 12.99 -3.87
N ALA A 55 -4.18 14.10 -3.40
CA ALA A 55 -3.87 15.25 -4.24
C ALA A 55 -3.00 14.88 -5.46
N LEU A 56 -3.37 15.42 -6.63
CA LEU A 56 -2.65 15.26 -7.88
C LEU A 56 -1.31 16.01 -7.86
N VAL A 57 -0.18 15.31 -7.95
CA VAL A 57 1.15 15.94 -7.97
C VAL A 57 1.89 15.73 -9.30
N ALA A 58 2.05 16.87 -9.99
CA ALA A 58 3.00 17.19 -11.07
C ALA A 58 2.91 16.48 -12.43
N ALA A 59 3.11 17.28 -13.49
CA ALA A 59 3.46 16.81 -14.83
C ALA A 59 4.99 16.69 -14.94
N ASP A 60 5.46 15.62 -15.60
CA ASP A 60 6.88 15.28 -15.82
C ASP A 60 7.72 15.08 -14.53
N ALA A 61 7.38 14.04 -13.75
CA ALA A 61 8.12 13.61 -12.56
C ALA A 61 8.45 12.11 -12.59
N GLU A 62 9.56 11.73 -11.97
CA GLU A 62 9.87 10.35 -11.59
C GLU A 62 9.10 10.01 -10.31
N VAL A 63 8.40 8.88 -10.30
CA VAL A 63 7.69 8.39 -9.12
C VAL A 63 8.53 7.31 -8.45
N VAL A 64 8.74 7.43 -7.15
CA VAL A 64 9.46 6.45 -6.34
C VAL A 64 8.53 5.91 -5.27
N CYS A 65 8.32 4.60 -5.29
CA CYS A 65 7.52 3.91 -4.29
C CYS A 65 8.44 3.12 -3.36
N THR A 66 8.17 3.18 -2.06
CA THR A 66 8.89 2.42 -1.03
C THR A 66 7.91 1.53 -0.29
N ALA A 67 8.20 0.22 -0.23
CA ALA A 67 7.46 -0.73 0.60
C ALA A 67 8.33 -1.15 1.79
N GLY A 68 7.76 -1.06 3.00
CA GLY A 68 8.44 -1.42 4.24
C GLY A 68 8.06 -2.80 4.76
N TYR A 69 8.99 -3.38 5.52
CA TYR A 69 8.79 -4.64 6.25
C TYR A 69 9.44 -4.48 7.62
N SER A 70 8.63 -4.37 8.66
CA SER A 70 9.04 -4.27 10.07
C SER A 70 8.56 -5.45 10.91
N PHE A 71 7.73 -6.33 10.33
CA PHE A 71 7.22 -7.53 10.97
C PHE A 71 8.20 -8.72 10.90
N ASP A 72 8.34 -9.50 11.97
CA ASP A 72 9.09 -10.77 11.95
C ASP A 72 8.20 -11.89 11.43
N TRP A 73 8.17 -12.01 10.10
CA TRP A 73 7.36 -12.97 9.37
C TRP A 73 7.54 -14.41 9.83
N GLU A 74 8.75 -14.81 10.18
CA GLU A 74 9.02 -16.22 10.48
C GLU A 74 8.52 -16.63 11.88
N GLU A 75 8.34 -15.67 12.80
CA GLU A 75 7.73 -15.94 14.11
C GLU A 75 6.23 -16.23 14.00
N GLU A 76 5.53 -15.56 13.07
CA GLU A 76 4.07 -15.67 12.92
C GLU A 76 3.59 -16.63 11.82
N LYS A 77 4.51 -17.21 11.04
CA LYS A 77 4.15 -18.09 9.91
C LYS A 77 3.11 -19.15 10.29
N GLU A 78 3.28 -19.79 11.44
CA GLU A 78 2.41 -20.89 11.90
C GLU A 78 0.95 -20.46 12.14
N ASP A 79 0.70 -19.17 12.36
CA ASP A 79 -0.65 -18.62 12.56
C ASP A 79 -1.39 -18.38 11.23
N TRP A 80 -0.66 -18.28 10.13
CA TRP A 80 -1.19 -17.87 8.82
C TRP A 80 -1.23 -18.98 7.77
N VAL A 81 -0.38 -20.00 7.90
CA VAL A 81 -0.27 -21.07 6.89
C VAL A 81 -1.05 -22.33 7.26
N ASP A 82 -1.54 -23.03 6.24
CA ASP A 82 -2.05 -24.39 6.38
C ASP A 82 -0.92 -25.44 6.39
N ALA A 83 -1.30 -26.73 6.42
CA ALA A 83 -0.35 -27.85 6.43
C ALA A 83 0.54 -27.96 5.16
N ASP A 84 0.16 -27.27 4.08
CA ASP A 84 0.87 -27.23 2.80
C ASP A 84 1.64 -25.90 2.61
N ASP A 85 1.89 -25.14 3.68
CA ASP A 85 2.56 -23.83 3.69
C ASP A 85 1.85 -22.78 2.81
N ARG A 86 0.50 -22.81 2.78
CA ARG A 86 -0.32 -21.86 2.02
C ARG A 86 -1.11 -20.93 2.92
N VAL A 87 -1.21 -19.66 2.51
CA VAL A 87 -2.03 -18.63 3.15
C VAL A 87 -3.36 -18.54 2.44
N ALA A 88 -4.45 -18.60 3.20
CA ALA A 88 -5.80 -18.32 2.70
C ALA A 88 -6.05 -16.82 2.70
N LEU A 89 -6.34 -16.25 1.53
CA LEU A 89 -6.68 -14.84 1.39
C LEU A 89 -8.15 -14.57 1.75
N PRO A 90 -8.49 -13.33 2.16
CA PRO A 90 -9.87 -12.93 2.47
C PRO A 90 -10.86 -13.17 1.33
N ASP A 91 -10.40 -13.11 0.08
CA ASP A 91 -11.21 -13.36 -1.12
C ASP A 91 -11.38 -14.85 -1.47
N GLY A 92 -10.88 -15.75 -0.62
CA GLY A 92 -10.98 -17.21 -0.76
C GLY A 92 -9.93 -17.84 -1.67
N ARG A 93 -8.99 -17.06 -2.25
CA ARG A 93 -7.82 -17.62 -2.93
C ARG A 93 -6.81 -18.18 -1.91
N THR A 94 -5.88 -19.00 -2.39
CA THR A 94 -4.75 -19.50 -1.58
C THR A 94 -3.42 -19.25 -2.28
N ILE A 95 -2.49 -18.60 -1.61
CA ILE A 95 -1.15 -18.29 -2.13
C ILE A 95 -0.06 -18.97 -1.29
N SER A 96 1.15 -19.08 -1.83
CA SER A 96 2.29 -19.57 -1.05
C SER A 96 2.74 -18.54 0.01
N TRP A 97 3.40 -19.01 1.06
CA TRP A 97 4.01 -18.13 2.06
C TRP A 97 4.94 -17.06 1.47
N GLU A 98 5.74 -17.41 0.46
CA GLU A 98 6.63 -16.45 -0.20
C GLU A 98 5.87 -15.37 -0.98
N GLU A 99 4.74 -15.73 -1.61
CA GLU A 99 3.86 -14.75 -2.24
C GLU A 99 3.20 -13.84 -1.20
N ALA A 100 2.76 -14.40 -0.07
CA ALA A 100 2.18 -13.61 1.02
C ALA A 100 3.18 -12.59 1.57
N LYS A 101 4.44 -12.99 1.80
CA LYS A 101 5.51 -12.06 2.20
C LYS A 101 5.79 -10.99 1.15
N ALA A 102 5.71 -11.30 -0.14
CA ALA A 102 5.93 -10.31 -1.20
C ALA A 102 4.80 -9.27 -1.30
N LEU A 103 3.60 -9.62 -0.87
CA LEU A 103 2.40 -8.78 -0.93
C LEU A 103 2.09 -8.06 0.39
N GLY A 104 2.49 -8.64 1.52
CA GLY A 104 2.10 -8.22 2.86
C GLY A 104 2.98 -7.12 3.47
N PHE A 105 3.50 -6.18 2.70
CA PHE A 105 4.27 -5.07 3.28
C PHE A 105 3.41 -4.26 4.28
N ASP A 106 4.04 -3.78 5.34
CA ASP A 106 3.36 -3.11 6.46
C ASP A 106 3.27 -1.60 6.31
N SER A 107 3.96 -1.07 5.31
CA SER A 107 4.00 0.35 5.03
C SER A 107 4.30 0.62 3.58
N PHE A 108 3.73 1.72 3.08
CA PHE A 108 3.93 2.18 1.72
C PHE A 108 4.16 3.68 1.70
N GLY A 109 5.17 4.13 0.96
CA GLY A 109 5.48 5.53 0.76
C GLY A 109 5.56 5.86 -0.72
N VAL A 110 5.13 7.06 -1.11
CA VAL A 110 5.26 7.57 -2.46
C VAL A 110 5.93 8.93 -2.44
N ASP A 111 7.03 9.04 -3.17
CA ASP A 111 7.72 10.29 -3.44
C ASP A 111 7.68 10.59 -4.93
N VAL A 112 7.72 11.87 -5.27
CA VAL A 112 7.96 12.32 -6.64
C VAL A 112 9.21 13.17 -6.73
N ARG A 113 9.99 12.93 -7.77
CA ARG A 113 11.12 13.76 -8.13
C ARG A 113 10.79 14.54 -9.40
N THR A 114 10.66 15.85 -9.26
CA THR A 114 10.37 16.74 -10.39
C THR A 114 11.53 16.74 -11.40
N ALA A 115 11.28 17.19 -12.64
CA ALA A 115 12.33 17.41 -13.64
C ALA A 115 13.46 18.33 -13.16
N GLY A 116 13.20 19.23 -12.19
CA GLY A 116 14.21 20.08 -11.56
C GLY A 116 15.08 19.36 -10.50
N GLY A 117 14.78 18.10 -10.20
CA GLY A 117 15.48 17.27 -9.21
C GLY A 117 14.98 17.46 -7.77
N GLU A 118 13.96 18.30 -7.54
CA GLU A 118 13.31 18.49 -6.25
C GLU A 118 12.47 17.25 -5.88
N TRP A 119 12.62 16.78 -4.65
CA TRP A 119 11.81 15.70 -4.07
C TRP A 119 10.58 16.28 -3.37
N ARG A 120 9.44 15.59 -3.53
CA ARG A 120 8.22 15.86 -2.79
C ARG A 120 7.63 14.54 -2.34
N ASP A 121 7.41 14.43 -1.04
CA ASP A 121 6.60 13.37 -0.46
C ASP A 121 5.15 13.55 -0.93
N ILE A 122 4.47 12.46 -1.27
CA ILE A 122 3.05 12.42 -1.63
C ILE A 122 2.23 11.84 -0.48
N GLY A 123 2.80 10.87 0.22
CA GLY A 123 2.14 10.25 1.36
C GLY A 123 2.84 8.99 1.81
N SER A 124 2.56 8.65 3.06
CA SER A 124 3.04 7.46 3.74
C SER A 124 1.89 6.79 4.48
N PHE A 125 1.81 5.46 4.38
CA PHE A 125 0.69 4.65 4.85
C PHE A 125 1.20 3.50 5.71
N GLU A 126 0.54 3.26 6.85
CA GLU A 126 0.69 2.08 7.71
C GLU A 126 -0.44 1.10 7.36
N LEU A 127 -0.10 -0.17 7.23
CA LEU A 127 -0.94 -1.23 6.65
C LEU A 127 -1.05 -2.44 7.57
N ALA A 128 -0.72 -2.26 8.86
CA ALA A 128 -0.64 -3.28 9.91
C ALA A 128 -1.27 -2.77 11.22
#